data_AF-A0A453N1W0-F1
#
_entry.id   AF-A0A453N1W0-F1
#
_cell.length_a   1.000
_cell.length_b   1.000
_cell.length_c   1.000
_cell.angle_alpha   90.00
_cell.angle_beta   90.00
_cell.angle_gamma   90.00
#
_symmetry.space_group_name_H-M   'P 1'
#
loop_
_entity.id
_entity.type
_entity.pdbx_description
1 polymer ?
#
loop_
_entity_poly.entity_id
_entity_poly.type
_entity_poly.pdbx_seq_one_letter_code
_entity_poly.pdbx_strand_id
1 'polypeptide(L)'
;QDFSQEHMDKLGHGVYTPLDVDLLPPLYLIYAENPSDSGKVHSSVRQRWLDGDEFIISSMKEVAQLAYDGHNALLQKNYSELARLMNKNFDLRR
;
A
#
# COMPACT_ATOMS: atom_id res chain seq x y z
N GLN A 1 -10.23 0.26 -2.21
CA GLN A 1 -10.54 -0.21 -0.84
C GLN A 1 -10.81 1.01 0.00
N ASP A 2 -11.79 0.96 0.88
CA ASP A 2 -12.17 2.09 1.74
C ASP A 2 -12.04 1.68 3.21
N PHE A 3 -11.13 2.35 3.92
CA PHE A 3 -10.85 2.13 5.34
C PHE A 3 -11.34 3.31 6.20
N SER A 4 -12.40 3.99 5.76
CA SER A 4 -13.02 5.05 6.56
C SER A 4 -13.30 4.58 7.98
N GLN A 5 -13.16 5.51 8.93
CA GLN A 5 -13.37 5.23 10.35
C GLN A 5 -14.77 4.63 10.60
N GLU A 6 -15.77 5.10 9.86
CA GLU A 6 -17.13 4.55 9.91
C GLU A 6 -17.18 3.05 9.54
N HIS A 7 -16.52 2.64 8.46
CA HIS A 7 -16.49 1.23 8.04
C HIS A 7 -15.68 0.38 9.02
N MET A 8 -14.55 0.89 9.50
CA MET A 8 -13.72 0.19 10.48
C MET A 8 -14.46 -0.03 11.80
N ASP A 9 -15.21 0.97 12.29
CA ASP A 9 -15.97 0.88 13.54
C ASP A 9 -17.19 -0.04 13.42
N LYS A 10 -17.86 -0.06 12.25
CA LYS A 10 -19.06 -0.89 12.03
C LYS A 10 -18.75 -2.34 11.67
N LEU A 11 -17.73 -2.57 10.84
CA LEU A 11 -17.45 -3.88 10.23
C LEU A 11 -16.22 -4.56 10.85
N GLY A 12 -15.38 -3.81 11.56
CA GLY A 12 -14.08 -4.30 12.05
C GLY A 12 -13.03 -4.47 10.96
N HIS A 13 -13.35 -4.10 9.71
CA HIS A 13 -12.47 -4.16 8.55
C HIS A 13 -12.87 -3.12 7.49
N GLY A 14 -11.97 -2.83 6.55
CA GLY A 14 -12.28 -1.96 5.41
C GLY A 14 -13.21 -2.61 4.39
N VAL A 15 -13.73 -1.81 3.47
CA VAL A 15 -14.51 -2.30 2.32
C VAL A 15 -13.55 -2.73 1.20
N TYR A 16 -13.68 -3.99 0.80
CA TYR A 16 -12.92 -4.57 -0.29
C TYR A 16 -13.78 -4.61 -1.56
N THR A 17 -13.22 -4.11 -2.65
CA THR A 17 -13.83 -4.16 -3.98
C THR A 17 -12.99 -5.09 -4.85
N PRO A 18 -13.59 -6.09 -5.52
CA PRO A 18 -12.88 -6.91 -6.49
C PRO A 18 -12.30 -6.04 -7.61
N LEU A 19 -11.07 -6.34 -8.02
CA LEU A 19 -10.44 -5.73 -9.19
C LEU A 19 -10.56 -6.68 -10.38
N ASP A 20 -10.90 -6.13 -11.54
CA ASP A 20 -10.89 -6.88 -12.79
C ASP A 20 -9.45 -7.30 -13.14
N VAL A 21 -9.25 -8.60 -13.36
CA VAL A 21 -7.95 -9.19 -13.62
C VAL A 21 -7.38 -8.76 -14.98
N ASP A 22 -8.25 -8.40 -15.93
CA ASP A 22 -7.84 -7.94 -17.27
C ASP A 22 -7.22 -6.53 -17.24
N LEU A 23 -7.26 -5.85 -16.10
CA LEU A 23 -6.56 -4.59 -15.86
C LEU A 23 -5.09 -4.79 -15.50
N LEU A 24 -4.69 -6.01 -15.12
CA LEU A 24 -3.33 -6.27 -14.67
C LEU A 24 -2.40 -6.46 -15.88
N PRO A 25 -1.23 -5.78 -15.91
CA PRO A 25 -0.19 -6.11 -16.87
C PRO A 25 0.42 -7.49 -16.53
N PRO A 26 1.19 -8.12 -17.43
CA PRO A 26 1.98 -9.28 -17.10
C PRO A 26 2.88 -9.02 -15.89
N LEU A 27 2.78 -9.85 -14.86
CA LEU A 27 3.57 -9.75 -13.62
C LEU A 27 4.61 -10.87 -13.55
N TYR A 28 5.80 -10.54 -13.04
CA TYR A 28 6.87 -11.50 -12.81
C TYR A 28 7.00 -11.79 -11.31
N LEU A 29 7.04 -13.07 -10.95
CA LEU A 29 7.34 -13.52 -9.59
C LEU A 29 8.81 -13.91 -9.51
N ILE A 30 9.58 -13.22 -8.66
CA ILE A 30 10.98 -13.53 -8.40
C ILE A 30 11.07 -14.04 -6.96
N TYR A 31 11.62 -15.24 -6.78
CA TYR A 31 11.79 -15.87 -5.47
C TYR A 31 13.26 -15.82 -5.04
N ALA A 32 13.52 -15.37 -3.81
CA ALA A 32 14.84 -15.36 -3.19
C ALA A 32 14.76 -15.95 -1.77
N GLU A 33 15.69 -16.86 -1.43
CA GLU A 33 15.73 -17.59 -0.15
C GLU A 33 16.24 -16.76 1.04
N ASN A 34 16.16 -15.44 0.99
CA ASN A 34 16.70 -14.58 2.04
C ASN A 34 15.56 -14.01 2.90
N PRO A 35 15.23 -14.63 4.06
CA PRO A 35 14.16 -14.16 4.91
C PRO A 35 14.58 -12.83 5.57
N SER A 36 13.98 -11.72 5.13
CA SER A 36 14.09 -10.47 5.90
C SER A 36 13.18 -10.56 7.12
N ASP A 37 13.70 -10.17 8.29
CA ASP A 37 13.01 -10.25 9.57
C ASP A 37 11.94 -9.14 9.66
N SER A 38 10.78 -9.37 9.03
CA SER A 38 9.69 -8.40 8.90
C SER A 38 9.03 -8.01 10.22
N GLY A 39 9.11 -8.85 11.25
CA GLY A 39 8.40 -8.66 12.52
C GLY A 39 8.83 -7.42 13.31
N LYS A 40 10.14 -7.16 13.41
CA LYS A 40 10.68 -6.03 14.20
C LYS A 40 10.43 -4.66 13.55
N VAL A 41 10.42 -4.62 12.22
CA VAL A 41 10.17 -3.38 11.46
C VAL A 41 8.69 -3.00 11.56
N HIS A 42 7.76 -3.95 11.52
CA HIS A 42 6.33 -3.66 11.62
C HIS A 42 5.87 -3.25 13.03
N SER A 43 6.46 -3.80 14.09
CA SER A 43 6.08 -3.44 15.46
C SER A 43 6.42 -1.99 15.83
N SER A 44 7.52 -1.44 15.32
CA SER A 44 7.94 -0.07 15.64
C SER A 44 7.09 0.99 14.93
N VAL A 45 6.63 0.70 13.70
CA VAL A 45 5.76 1.61 12.93
C VAL A 45 4.42 1.84 13.64
N ARG A 46 3.78 0.77 14.12
CA ARG A 46 2.49 0.89 14.83
C ARG A 46 2.62 1.73 16.10
N GLN A 47 3.65 1.48 16.91
CA GLN A 47 3.85 2.21 18.15
C GLN A 47 4.10 3.70 17.87
N ARG A 48 5.01 4.03 16.95
CA ARG A 48 5.29 5.43 16.56
C ARG A 48 4.06 6.16 16.03
N TRP A 49 3.19 5.46 15.29
CA TRP A 49 1.92 6.03 14.85
C TRP A 49 0.99 6.36 16.03
N LEU A 50 0.83 5.46 16.99
CA LEU A 50 0.04 5.70 18.21
C LEU A 50 0.63 6.83 19.06
N ASP A 51 1.96 6.96 19.07
CA ASP A 51 2.68 8.04 19.74
C ASP A 51 2.58 9.39 19.02
N GLY A 52 1.91 9.44 17.85
CA GLY A 52 1.66 10.67 17.10
C GLY A 52 2.84 11.16 16.26
N ASP A 53 3.79 10.28 15.92
CA ASP A 53 4.95 10.63 15.10
C ASP A 53 4.52 11.15 13.73
N GLU A 54 4.71 12.46 13.51
CA GLU A 54 4.30 13.15 12.28
C GLU A 54 4.97 12.57 11.03
N PHE A 55 6.22 12.12 11.13
CA PHE A 55 6.91 11.47 10.03
C PHE A 55 6.20 10.17 9.64
N ILE A 56 5.89 9.31 10.62
CA ILE A 56 5.16 8.06 10.34
C ILE A 56 3.76 8.33 9.80
N ILE A 57 3.03 9.29 10.38
CA ILE A 57 1.68 9.64 9.92
C ILE A 57 1.71 10.15 8.47
N SER A 58 2.64 11.04 8.14
CA SER A 58 2.78 11.58 6.79
C SER A 58 3.19 10.51 5.78
N SER A 59 4.16 9.65 6.11
CA SER A 59 4.56 8.53 5.25
C SER A 59 3.40 7.56 5.00
N MET A 60 2.60 7.24 6.03
CA MET A 60 1.43 6.37 5.85
C MET A 60 0.36 7.00 4.96
N LYS A 61 0.14 8.32 5.05
CA LYS A 61 -0.75 9.05 4.12
C LYS A 61 -0.23 8.98 2.69
N GLU A 62 1.08 9.12 2.50
CA GLU A 62 1.69 9.02 1.16
C GLU A 62 1.54 7.61 0.58
N VAL A 63 1.77 6.57 1.38
CA VAL A 63 1.55 5.17 0.97
C VAL A 63 0.10 4.92 0.58
N ALA A 64 -0.86 5.47 1.35
CA ALA A 64 -2.29 5.38 1.02
C ALA A 64 -2.61 6.07 -0.31
N GLN A 65 -2.02 7.25 -0.56
CA GLN A 65 -2.20 7.98 -1.81
C GLN A 65 -1.63 7.19 -3.00
N LEU A 66 -0.45 6.58 -2.86
CA LEU A 66 0.14 5.74 -3.91
C LEU A 66 -0.73 4.54 -4.28
N ALA A 67 -1.38 3.92 -3.28
CA ALA A 67 -2.31 2.83 -3.54
C ALA A 67 -3.54 3.31 -4.33
N TYR A 68 -4.09 4.49 -3.99
CA TYR A 68 -5.20 5.11 -4.72
C TYR A 68 -4.80 5.47 -6.16
N ASP A 69 -3.64 6.12 -6.35
CA ASP A 69 -3.14 6.50 -7.66
C ASP A 69 -2.82 5.27 -8.52
N GLY A 70 -2.28 4.21 -7.92
CA GLY A 70 -2.00 2.94 -8.60
C GLY A 70 -3.28 2.25 -9.09
N HIS A 71 -4.35 2.29 -8.30
CA HIS A 71 -5.66 1.82 -8.72
C HIS A 71 -6.20 2.61 -9.92
N ASN A 72 -6.07 3.94 -9.91
CA ASN A 72 -6.48 4.77 -11.06
C ASN A 72 -5.62 4.50 -12.30
N ALA A 73 -4.32 4.30 -12.13
CA ALA A 73 -3.42 3.94 -13.23
C ALA A 73 -3.83 2.60 -13.87
N LEU A 74 -4.25 1.61 -13.08
CA LEU A 74 -4.78 0.34 -13.56
C LEU A 74 -6.09 0.53 -14.34
N LEU A 75 -7.05 1.29 -13.80
CA LEU A 75 -8.31 1.58 -14.49
C LEU A 75 -8.12 2.29 -15.84
N GLN A 76 -7.11 3.16 -15.93
CA GLN A 76 -6.74 3.87 -17.16
C GLN A 76 -5.82 3.05 -18.08
N LYS A 77 -5.42 1.83 -17.68
CA LYS A 77 -4.42 1.00 -18.36
C LYS A 77 -3.09 1.73 -18.61
N ASN A 78 -2.75 2.68 -17.73
CA ASN A 78 -1.51 3.44 -17.78
C ASN A 78 -0.40 2.73 -17.00
N TYR A 79 0.18 1.71 -17.62
CA TYR A 79 1.18 0.85 -16.97
C TYR A 79 2.52 1.55 -16.73
N SER A 80 2.86 2.57 -17.51
CA SER A 80 4.06 3.39 -17.28
C SER A 80 3.95 4.15 -15.96
N GLU A 81 2.78 4.72 -15.67
CA GLU A 81 2.52 5.40 -14.41
C GLU A 81 2.47 4.40 -13.24
N LEU A 82 1.84 3.25 -13.44
CA LEU A 82 1.85 2.18 -12.44
C LEU A 82 3.28 1.78 -12.03
N ALA A 83 4.18 1.59 -13.00
CA ALA A 83 5.58 1.25 -12.73
C ALA A 83 6.30 2.36 -11.94
N ARG A 84 6.05 3.63 -12.28
CA ARG A 84 6.60 4.79 -11.56
C ARG A 84 6.12 4.82 -10.10
N LEU A 85 4.83 4.59 -9.87
CA LEU A 85 4.23 4.55 -8.54
C LEU A 85 4.76 3.37 -7.71
N MET A 86 4.97 2.20 -8.32
CA MET A 86 5.56 1.04 -7.66
C MET A 86 7.00 1.33 -7.18
N ASN A 87 7.83 1.95 -8.03
CA ASN A 87 9.19 2.37 -7.64
C ASN A 87 9.15 3.36 -6.49
N LYS A 88 8.29 4.38 -6.57
CA LYS A 88 8.13 5.36 -5.50
C LYS A 88 7.70 4.71 -4.17
N ASN A 89 6.77 3.75 -4.20
CA ASN A 89 6.37 2.99 -3.01
C ASN A 89 7.50 2.10 -2.46
N PHE A 90 8.39 1.59 -3.31
CA PHE A 90 9.57 0.85 -2.86
C PHE A 90 10.58 1.76 -2.17
N ASP A 91 10.84 2.94 -2.73
CA ASP A 91 11.77 3.93 -2.16
C ASP A 91 11.29 4.46 -0.81
N LEU A 92 9.98 4.63 -0.62
CA LEU A 92 9.40 5.04 0.69
C LEU A 92 9.56 4.01 1.80
N ARG A 93 9.87 2.75 1.46
CA ARG A 93 10.04 1.66 2.43
C ARG A 93 11.50 1.38 2.78
N ARG A 94 12.44 2.09 2.15
CA ARG A 94 13.88 2.05 2.48
C ARG A 94 14.22 3.09 3.54
#